data_AF-A0A351TNQ4-F1
#
_entry.id   AF-A0A351TNQ4-F1
#
_cell.length_a   1.000
_cell.length_b   1.000
_cell.length_c   1.000
_cell.angle_alpha   90.00
_cell.angle_beta   90.00
_cell.angle_gamma   90.00
#
_symmetry.space_group_name_H-M   'P 1'
#
loop_
_entity.id
_entity.type
_entity.pdbx_description
1 polymer ?
#
loop_
_entity_poly.entity_id
_entity_poly.type
_entity_poly.pdbx_seq_one_letter_code
_entity_poly.pdbx_strand_id
1 'polypeptide(L)'
;MKKKLVKIMIMCVTAFVLGGCGRESGTSLGDMQLSITPGGEDREQSRTLSGSQAENNVSDDGSDVNDSTGNRENSQESGNTPGEDSHENAVESGSGQETNPEGAAQSSGGETDPEKAAMIQAYITVLEDIFFDQKFPGNQDYGYQPVQEDDVATNHFAVYDIDGDGKEELIITYSTTYTAGQAELVYGYDNTLGTVKEELRAYPNLTYYDNGVVEEQMSHNHGMAADGDFWPYILYQYNKETDCYDVIASVDAWSRTYREEDYDGKPFPEDVDADGDGMVYYIMEGGTYALENPVDGAEYQLWRDSYMKGTRRIQVSYIKLTPDNIYTLR
;
A
#
# COMPACT_ATOMS: atom_id res chain seq x y z
N MET A 1 -55.60 41.85 23.30
CA MET A 1 -54.87 40.68 23.82
C MET A 1 -53.63 40.48 22.94
N LYS A 2 -52.47 40.17 23.51
CA LYS A 2 -51.16 40.27 22.82
C LYS A 2 -50.87 39.02 21.99
N LYS A 3 -50.63 39.15 20.68
CA LYS A 3 -49.99 38.09 19.87
C LYS A 3 -48.49 38.08 20.20
N LYS A 4 -47.94 36.93 20.61
CA LYS A 4 -46.52 36.79 20.96
C LYS A 4 -45.68 36.73 19.66
N LEU A 5 -44.62 37.53 19.60
CA LEU A 5 -43.47 37.22 18.75
C LEU A 5 -42.83 35.92 19.25
N VAL A 6 -42.48 35.03 18.33
CA VAL A 6 -41.44 34.03 18.55
C VAL A 6 -40.25 34.44 17.69
N LYS A 7 -39.21 34.98 18.32
CA LYS A 7 -37.90 35.14 17.68
C LYS A 7 -37.23 33.77 17.71
N ILE A 8 -37.08 33.13 16.56
CA ILE A 8 -36.09 32.04 16.42
C ILE A 8 -34.75 32.74 16.16
N MET A 9 -33.90 32.69 17.18
CA MET A 9 -32.52 33.13 17.12
C MET A 9 -31.73 31.98 16.48
N ILE A 10 -31.48 32.05 15.17
CA ILE A 10 -30.51 31.17 14.52
C ILE A 10 -29.14 31.62 15.02
N MET A 11 -28.59 30.85 15.96
CA MET A 11 -27.29 31.10 16.54
C MET A 11 -26.26 30.49 15.59
N CYS A 12 -25.44 31.33 14.94
CA CYS A 12 -24.28 30.85 14.20
C CYS A 12 -23.35 30.12 15.17
N VAL A 13 -23.27 28.80 15.03
CA VAL A 13 -22.16 28.00 15.55
C VAL A 13 -21.41 27.50 14.32
N THR A 14 -20.53 28.36 13.80
CA THR A 14 -19.46 27.93 12.89
C THR A 14 -18.45 27.15 13.71
N ALA A 15 -18.74 25.86 13.92
CA ALA A 15 -17.72 24.91 14.30
C ALA A 15 -16.86 24.66 13.06
N PHE A 16 -15.67 25.27 13.01
CA PHE A 16 -14.60 24.78 12.15
C PHE A 16 -14.22 23.40 12.68
N VAL A 17 -14.80 22.36 12.09
CA VAL A 17 -14.31 21.00 12.25
C VAL A 17 -13.05 20.92 11.40
N LEU A 18 -11.90 21.10 12.04
CA LEU A 18 -10.60 20.69 11.49
C LEU A 18 -10.53 19.16 11.53
N GLY A 19 -11.41 18.52 10.76
CA GLY A 19 -11.40 17.09 10.51
C GLY A 19 -10.32 16.82 9.48
N GLY A 20 -9.11 16.50 9.95
CA GLY A 20 -8.15 15.83 9.09
C GLY A 20 -8.73 14.47 8.70
N CYS A 21 -8.65 14.12 7.42
CA CYS A 21 -9.19 12.87 6.91
C CYS A 21 -8.53 11.67 7.60
N GLY A 22 -9.30 10.59 7.81
CA GLY A 22 -8.81 9.33 8.37
C GLY A 22 -8.36 9.33 9.85
N ARG A 23 -8.42 10.44 10.61
CA ARG A 23 -7.84 10.46 11.97
C ARG A 23 -8.64 9.72 13.06
N GLU A 24 -9.75 9.07 12.71
CA GLU A 24 -10.51 8.16 13.61
C GLU A 24 -10.48 6.67 13.18
N SER A 25 -9.70 6.27 12.17
CA SER A 25 -9.24 4.88 12.05
C SER A 25 -7.95 4.71 12.85
N GLY A 26 -8.10 4.32 14.12
CA GLY A 26 -6.96 4.04 15.00
C GLY A 26 -6.18 2.82 14.50
N THR A 27 -4.87 3.00 14.26
CA THR A 27 -3.95 2.08 13.57
C THR A 27 -4.35 1.72 12.13
N SER A 28 -3.36 1.58 11.24
CA SER A 28 -3.59 0.86 9.99
C SER A 28 -4.06 -0.55 10.35
N LEU A 29 -5.17 -1.00 9.77
CA LEU A 29 -5.69 -2.35 10.01
C LEU A 29 -4.72 -3.43 9.52
N GLY A 30 -3.78 -3.07 8.63
CA GLY A 30 -2.64 -3.91 8.22
C GLY A 30 -1.63 -4.22 9.33
N ASP A 31 -1.72 -3.56 10.50
CA ASP A 31 -0.81 -3.75 11.64
C ASP A 31 -1.43 -4.55 12.79
N MET A 32 -2.57 -5.22 12.59
CA MET A 32 -3.17 -6.10 13.60
C MET A 32 -2.34 -7.38 13.81
N GLN A 33 -1.28 -7.25 14.59
CA GLN A 33 -0.43 -8.32 15.04
C GLN A 33 -1.20 -9.21 16.04
N LEU A 34 -1.87 -10.25 15.52
CA LEU A 34 -2.47 -11.31 16.32
C LEU A 34 -1.42 -11.94 17.24
N SER A 35 -1.48 -11.60 18.53
CA SER A 35 -0.59 -12.14 19.55
C SER A 35 -0.95 -13.59 19.84
N ILE A 36 -0.36 -14.52 19.07
CA ILE A 36 -0.45 -15.96 19.34
C ILE A 36 0.33 -16.26 20.62
N THR A 37 -0.34 -16.16 21.77
CA THR A 37 0.14 -16.75 23.02
C THR A 37 -0.15 -18.25 23.01
N PRO A 38 0.85 -19.14 23.01
CA PRO A 38 0.61 -20.57 23.17
C PRO A 38 0.10 -20.81 24.60
N GLY A 39 -1.14 -21.29 24.72
CA GLY A 39 -1.70 -21.70 26.00
C GLY A 39 -0.92 -22.90 26.56
N GLY A 40 -0.20 -22.67 27.65
CA GLY A 40 0.46 -23.70 28.45
C GLY A 40 0.10 -23.52 29.91
N GLU A 41 -0.93 -24.21 30.38
CA GLU A 41 -1.14 -24.39 31.82
C GLU A 41 0.03 -25.21 32.38
N ASP A 42 0.76 -24.69 33.38
CA ASP A 42 0.98 -25.51 34.58
C ASP A 42 1.38 -24.70 35.83
N ARG A 43 1.20 -25.36 36.99
CA ARG A 43 1.08 -24.72 38.32
C ARG A 43 2.40 -24.34 38.99
N GLU A 44 2.24 -23.49 40.01
CA GLU A 44 3.24 -23.18 41.04
C GLU A 44 4.01 -24.40 41.56
N GLN A 45 5.32 -24.25 41.72
CA GLN A 45 5.96 -24.73 42.95
C GLN A 45 7.22 -23.93 43.32
N SER A 46 7.09 -23.08 44.33
CA SER A 46 8.21 -22.44 45.02
C SER A 46 9.00 -23.46 45.85
N ARG A 47 10.33 -23.49 45.67
CA ARG A 47 11.27 -23.92 46.72
C ARG A 47 12.62 -23.22 46.57
N THR A 48 12.99 -22.51 47.63
CA THR A 48 14.25 -21.79 47.83
C THR A 48 15.37 -22.69 48.38
N LEU A 49 16.57 -22.10 48.56
CA LEU A 49 17.79 -22.59 49.25
C LEU A 49 18.83 -23.28 48.33
N SER A 50 20.16 -23.12 48.49
CA SER A 50 20.95 -22.18 49.31
C SER A 50 22.47 -22.34 49.04
N GLY A 51 23.21 -21.23 48.84
CA GLY A 51 24.68 -21.14 49.00
C GLY A 51 25.55 -21.88 47.96
N SER A 52 26.88 -21.70 47.91
CA SER A 52 27.78 -20.69 48.52
C SER A 52 29.22 -20.88 48.01
N GLN A 53 29.99 -19.78 47.83
CA GLN A 53 31.47 -19.74 47.67
C GLN A 53 32.05 -20.44 46.40
N ALA A 54 32.78 -19.77 45.49
CA ALA A 54 34.06 -19.04 45.58
C ALA A 54 35.31 -19.94 45.56
N GLU A 55 36.16 -19.79 44.53
CA GLU A 55 37.64 -19.59 44.55
C GLU A 55 38.30 -19.85 43.17
N ASN A 56 39.61 -19.59 43.06
CA ASN A 56 40.32 -19.23 41.83
C ASN A 56 41.19 -20.34 41.18
N ASN A 57 41.73 -19.99 39.99
CA ASN A 57 42.99 -20.42 39.34
C ASN A 57 43.04 -21.68 38.44
N VAL A 58 43.28 -21.42 37.14
CA VAL A 58 44.57 -21.65 36.40
C VAL A 58 45.42 -22.85 36.87
N SER A 59 45.84 -23.85 36.07
CA SER A 59 46.08 -23.97 34.61
C SER A 59 45.46 -25.30 34.04
N ASP A 60 45.89 -26.00 32.96
CA ASP A 60 47.01 -25.89 31.97
C ASP A 60 46.72 -26.72 30.67
N ASP A 61 47.69 -26.69 29.73
CA ASP A 61 47.97 -27.67 28.64
C ASP A 61 47.15 -27.67 27.33
N GLY A 62 47.83 -28.00 26.22
CA GLY A 62 47.24 -28.28 24.89
C GLY A 62 47.66 -27.35 23.74
N SER A 63 48.81 -27.61 23.10
CA SER A 63 49.36 -26.80 21.99
C SER A 63 49.01 -27.29 20.57
N ASP A 64 49.39 -26.46 19.59
CA ASP A 64 49.74 -26.79 18.19
C ASP A 64 48.65 -27.10 17.12
N VAL A 65 48.34 -26.07 16.33
CA VAL A 65 48.76 -25.90 14.90
C VAL A 65 49.11 -27.23 14.16
N ASN A 66 48.51 -27.60 13.02
CA ASN A 66 48.87 -27.03 11.70
C ASN A 66 47.99 -27.48 10.50
N ASP A 67 48.13 -26.72 9.42
CA ASP A 67 47.75 -26.89 8.00
C ASP A 67 47.97 -28.28 7.36
N SER A 68 47.13 -28.63 6.36
CA SER A 68 47.58 -29.36 5.16
C SER A 68 46.65 -29.19 3.95
N THR A 69 47.30 -28.85 2.84
CA THR A 69 46.81 -28.51 1.49
C THR A 69 46.55 -29.73 0.57
N GLY A 70 45.71 -29.51 -0.47
CA GLY A 70 45.79 -30.18 -1.80
C GLY A 70 45.28 -31.63 -1.90
N ASN A 71 44.66 -32.09 -3.00
CA ASN A 71 44.97 -31.82 -4.41
C ASN A 71 43.77 -32.11 -5.36
N ARG A 72 43.96 -31.85 -6.67
CA ARG A 72 42.98 -31.92 -7.77
C ARG A 72 42.81 -33.31 -8.45
N GLU A 73 41.84 -33.31 -9.38
CA GLU A 73 41.74 -34.10 -10.64
C GLU A 73 41.14 -35.52 -10.59
N ASN A 74 39.99 -35.69 -11.28
CA ASN A 74 40.02 -36.25 -12.64
C ASN A 74 38.79 -35.79 -13.47
N SER A 75 38.95 -35.73 -14.79
CA SER A 75 37.92 -35.34 -15.78
C SER A 75 37.38 -36.55 -16.54
N GLN A 76 36.18 -36.44 -17.13
CA GLN A 76 35.95 -37.01 -18.47
C GLN A 76 34.79 -36.36 -19.22
N GLU A 77 34.82 -36.51 -20.55
CA GLU A 77 34.25 -35.64 -21.57
C GLU A 77 33.49 -36.46 -22.62
N SER A 78 32.35 -35.95 -23.12
CA SER A 78 31.66 -36.33 -24.38
C SER A 78 30.29 -35.62 -24.43
N GLY A 79 29.81 -34.94 -25.47
CA GLY A 79 30.38 -34.71 -26.81
C GLY A 79 29.43 -35.09 -27.95
N ASN A 80 28.49 -34.20 -28.35
CA ASN A 80 28.12 -33.92 -29.75
C ASN A 80 26.90 -33.00 -29.93
N THR A 81 27.05 -32.04 -30.84
CA THR A 81 26.03 -31.41 -31.71
C THR A 81 26.41 -31.73 -33.18
N PRO A 82 25.72 -31.27 -34.25
CA PRO A 82 24.40 -30.63 -34.38
C PRO A 82 23.47 -31.39 -35.36
N GLY A 83 22.30 -30.82 -35.68
CA GLY A 83 21.45 -31.23 -36.80
C GLY A 83 20.71 -30.02 -37.38
N GLU A 84 21.05 -29.64 -38.60
CA GLU A 84 20.35 -28.62 -39.39
C GLU A 84 19.07 -29.19 -40.00
N ASP A 85 18.01 -28.40 -40.15
CA ASP A 85 17.46 -28.18 -41.50
C ASP A 85 16.75 -26.82 -41.60
N SER A 86 16.51 -26.43 -42.84
CA SER A 86 16.26 -25.08 -43.33
C SER A 86 14.80 -24.87 -43.73
N HIS A 87 14.37 -23.60 -43.81
CA HIS A 87 13.78 -23.08 -45.04
C HIS A 87 13.61 -21.55 -45.02
N GLU A 88 14.24 -20.89 -45.98
CA GLU A 88 14.02 -19.49 -46.33
C GLU A 88 12.74 -19.32 -47.16
N ASN A 89 12.05 -18.18 -47.05
CA ASN A 89 12.02 -17.26 -48.20
C ASN A 89 11.53 -15.83 -47.89
N ALA A 90 11.86 -14.95 -48.83
CA ALA A 90 11.91 -13.51 -48.64
C ALA A 90 10.61 -12.75 -48.99
N VAL A 91 10.41 -11.65 -48.25
CA VAL A 91 10.22 -10.26 -48.74
C VAL A 91 9.34 -10.01 -49.97
N GLU A 92 8.31 -9.17 -49.80
CA GLU A 92 8.06 -8.08 -50.75
C GLU A 92 7.68 -6.77 -50.03
N SER A 93 8.09 -5.64 -50.62
CA SER A 93 7.93 -4.28 -50.09
C SER A 93 6.76 -3.57 -50.77
N GLY A 94 6.00 -2.79 -50.02
CA GLY A 94 4.86 -2.01 -50.54
C GLY A 94 4.85 -0.60 -49.98
N SER A 95 5.45 0.35 -50.71
CA SER A 95 5.46 1.77 -50.35
C SER A 95 4.10 2.44 -50.59
N GLY A 96 3.61 3.17 -49.58
CA GLY A 96 2.49 4.10 -49.70
C GLY A 96 2.83 5.38 -48.95
N GLN A 97 2.92 6.50 -49.69
CA GLN A 97 3.37 7.80 -49.19
C GLN A 97 2.21 8.79 -49.16
N GLU A 98 2.29 9.78 -48.26
CA GLU A 98 1.41 10.96 -48.16
C GLU A 98 -0.01 10.68 -47.60
N THR A 99 -0.64 11.56 -46.82
CA THR A 99 -0.41 13.00 -46.60
C THR A 99 -0.41 13.41 -45.11
N ASN A 100 0.49 14.33 -44.76
CA ASN A 100 0.47 15.09 -43.51
C ASN A 100 -0.60 16.21 -43.56
N PRO A 101 -1.39 16.44 -42.50
CA PRO A 101 -1.98 17.75 -42.23
C PRO A 101 -1.21 18.43 -41.10
N GLU A 102 -0.49 19.52 -41.41
CA GLU A 102 0.07 20.44 -40.42
C GLU A 102 -1.06 21.13 -39.63
N GLY A 103 -1.49 20.50 -38.54
CA GLY A 103 -2.28 21.15 -37.50
C GLY A 103 -1.35 21.82 -36.51
N ALA A 104 -1.22 23.15 -36.58
CA ALA A 104 -0.32 23.91 -35.72
C ALA A 104 -0.73 23.80 -34.23
N ALA A 105 -0.10 22.88 -33.50
CA ALA A 105 -0.01 22.98 -32.05
C ALA A 105 0.83 24.21 -31.72
N GLN A 106 0.15 25.33 -31.48
CA GLN A 106 0.79 26.57 -31.08
C GLN A 106 1.61 26.31 -29.82
N SER A 107 2.88 26.69 -29.85
CA SER A 107 3.64 26.97 -28.64
C SER A 107 2.99 28.15 -27.92
N SER A 108 1.98 27.88 -27.11
CA SER A 108 1.55 28.79 -26.07
C SER A 108 2.54 28.65 -24.93
N GLY A 109 3.58 29.50 -24.96
CA GLY A 109 4.22 29.92 -23.71
C GLY A 109 3.15 30.62 -22.88
N GLY A 110 2.44 29.85 -22.06
CA GLY A 110 1.46 30.36 -21.13
C GLY A 110 2.18 31.00 -19.93
N GLU A 111 1.66 32.13 -19.46
CA GLU A 111 1.89 32.53 -18.08
C GLU A 111 1.46 31.35 -17.21
N THR A 112 2.35 30.87 -16.33
CA THR A 112 1.98 29.83 -15.36
C THR A 112 0.85 30.37 -14.51
N ASP A 113 -0.25 29.61 -14.46
CA ASP A 113 -1.38 29.92 -13.59
C ASP A 113 -0.85 30.12 -12.16
N PRO A 114 -1.08 31.29 -11.52
CA PRO A 114 -0.60 31.54 -10.17
C PRO A 114 -1.06 30.49 -9.16
N GLU A 115 -2.21 29.86 -9.37
CA GLU A 115 -2.73 28.77 -8.55
C GLU A 115 -1.89 27.50 -8.73
N LYS A 116 -1.65 27.06 -9.98
CA LYS A 116 -0.77 25.93 -10.30
C LYS A 116 0.66 26.17 -9.83
N ALA A 117 1.18 27.39 -9.94
CA ALA A 117 2.51 27.73 -9.44
C ALA A 117 2.60 27.62 -7.90
N ALA A 118 1.53 27.99 -7.18
CA ALA A 118 1.48 27.87 -5.72
C ALA A 118 1.31 26.41 -5.27
N MET A 119 0.49 25.62 -5.97
CA MET A 119 0.34 24.16 -5.81
C MET A 119 1.69 23.45 -5.96
N ILE A 120 2.37 23.67 -7.09
CA ILE A 120 3.70 23.11 -7.38
C ILE A 120 4.71 23.49 -6.30
N GLN A 121 4.71 24.74 -5.84
CA GLN A 121 5.64 25.16 -4.78
C GLN A 121 5.32 24.49 -3.43
N ALA A 122 4.05 24.26 -3.09
CA ALA A 122 3.68 23.49 -1.91
C ALA A 122 4.13 22.03 -2.03
N TYR A 123 3.94 21.39 -3.19
CA TYR A 123 4.40 20.03 -3.44
C TYR A 123 5.93 19.89 -3.38
N ILE A 124 6.68 20.84 -3.94
CA ILE A 124 8.14 20.91 -3.79
C ILE A 124 8.52 20.97 -2.31
N THR A 125 7.85 21.79 -1.49
CA THR A 125 8.14 21.88 -0.05
C THR A 125 7.86 20.57 0.69
N VAL A 126 6.77 19.86 0.37
CA VAL A 126 6.51 18.52 0.94
C VAL A 126 7.62 17.52 0.58
N LEU A 127 8.06 17.54 -0.68
CA LEU A 127 9.13 16.65 -1.15
C LEU A 127 10.50 17.01 -0.55
N GLU A 128 10.80 18.31 -0.38
CA GLU A 128 11.98 18.81 0.32
C GLU A 128 11.97 18.40 1.81
N ASP A 129 10.84 18.56 2.50
CA ASP A 129 10.67 18.17 3.90
C ASP A 129 10.86 16.65 4.09
N ILE A 130 10.30 15.81 3.20
CA ILE A 130 10.49 14.35 3.25
C ILE A 130 11.93 13.95 2.89
N PHE A 131 12.57 14.60 1.92
CA PHE A 131 13.91 14.21 1.46
C PHE A 131 15.04 14.68 2.39
N PHE A 132 15.04 15.95 2.80
CA PHE A 132 16.16 16.54 3.54
C PHE A 132 16.00 16.46 5.05
N ASP A 133 14.82 16.79 5.54
CA ASP A 133 14.51 16.82 6.96
C ASP A 133 14.03 15.46 7.46
N GLN A 134 13.44 14.68 6.55
CA GLN A 134 12.46 13.64 6.82
C GLN A 134 11.31 14.26 7.64
N LYS A 135 10.14 14.44 7.03
CA LYS A 135 8.97 15.01 7.71
C LYS A 135 7.76 14.93 6.81
N PHE A 136 6.66 14.37 7.32
CA PHE A 136 5.37 14.50 6.65
C PHE A 136 4.70 15.85 7.05
N PRO A 137 3.80 16.38 6.20
CA PRO A 137 3.02 17.57 6.48
C PRO A 137 2.42 17.57 7.90
N GLY A 138 2.46 18.72 8.57
CA GLY A 138 2.04 18.83 9.97
C GLY A 138 3.09 18.43 11.01
N ASN A 139 4.35 18.19 10.61
CA ASN A 139 5.45 17.69 11.45
C ASN A 139 5.21 16.27 12.02
N GLN A 140 4.61 15.39 11.21
CA GLN A 140 4.48 13.99 11.58
C GLN A 140 5.80 13.24 11.33
N ASP A 141 6.23 12.50 12.35
CA ASP A 141 7.49 11.77 12.43
C ASP A 141 7.41 10.37 11.79
N TYR A 142 8.59 9.82 11.48
CA TYR A 142 8.92 8.64 10.66
C TYR A 142 8.32 7.30 11.09
N GLY A 143 8.15 7.21 12.41
CA GLY A 143 8.56 6.01 13.12
C GLY A 143 10.09 5.82 13.12
N TYR A 144 10.53 4.77 13.80
CA TYR A 144 11.95 4.40 13.91
C TYR A 144 12.49 3.86 12.57
N GLN A 145 13.49 4.53 11.99
CA GLN A 145 14.19 4.07 10.78
C GLN A 145 15.06 2.83 11.09
N PRO A 146 14.79 1.64 10.50
CA PRO A 146 15.69 0.50 10.60
C PRO A 146 16.90 0.71 9.68
N VAL A 147 18.11 0.47 10.22
CA VAL A 147 19.43 0.54 9.54
C VAL A 147 19.84 1.86 8.86
N GLN A 148 21.14 2.15 8.90
CA GLN A 148 21.77 3.39 8.38
C GLN A 148 21.96 3.36 6.85
N GLU A 149 21.29 2.44 6.15
CA GLU A 149 21.55 2.07 4.75
C GLU A 149 20.36 2.33 3.82
N ASP A 150 19.19 2.67 4.38
CA ASP A 150 17.98 3.00 3.61
C ASP A 150 18.09 4.41 3.00
N ASP A 151 18.41 4.47 1.71
CA ASP A 151 18.51 5.72 0.95
C ASP A 151 17.12 6.23 0.58
N VAL A 152 16.71 7.37 1.17
CA VAL A 152 15.43 8.06 0.91
C VAL A 152 15.20 8.35 -0.58
N ALA A 153 16.26 8.41 -1.40
CA ALA A 153 16.19 8.56 -2.86
C ALA A 153 15.64 7.32 -3.61
N THR A 154 15.40 6.22 -2.90
CA THR A 154 14.75 5.01 -3.44
C THR A 154 13.21 5.07 -3.36
N ASN A 155 12.66 6.00 -2.58
CA ASN A 155 11.23 6.34 -2.62
C ASN A 155 10.86 6.98 -3.95
N HIS A 156 9.56 7.05 -4.23
CA HIS A 156 9.05 7.59 -5.49
C HIS A 156 7.92 8.60 -5.26
N PHE A 157 7.71 9.48 -6.24
CA PHE A 157 6.56 10.39 -6.26
C PHE A 157 6.03 10.59 -7.68
N ALA A 158 4.81 11.12 -7.77
CA ALA A 158 4.18 11.58 -9.01
C ALA A 158 3.29 12.80 -8.72
N VAL A 159 2.93 13.54 -9.77
CA VAL A 159 1.89 14.58 -9.73
C VAL A 159 0.85 14.23 -10.80
N TYR A 160 -0.38 13.90 -10.41
CA TYR A 160 -1.39 13.34 -11.32
C TYR A 160 -2.81 13.46 -10.74
N ASP A 161 -3.80 13.76 -11.58
CA ASP A 161 -5.26 13.71 -11.30
C ASP A 161 -5.73 12.25 -11.18
N ILE A 162 -5.73 11.67 -9.98
CA ILE A 162 -6.11 10.26 -9.75
C ILE A 162 -7.58 10.07 -9.39
N ASP A 163 -8.27 11.13 -9.00
CA ASP A 163 -9.65 11.07 -8.52
C ASP A 163 -10.70 11.57 -9.54
N GLY A 164 -10.24 12.25 -10.60
CA GLY A 164 -11.08 12.81 -11.66
C GLY A 164 -11.87 14.04 -11.25
N ASP A 165 -11.39 14.85 -10.30
CA ASP A 165 -11.92 16.17 -9.97
C ASP A 165 -11.35 17.31 -10.84
N GLY A 166 -10.20 17.10 -11.48
CA GLY A 166 -9.55 18.05 -12.38
C GLY A 166 -8.40 18.85 -11.77
N LYS A 167 -8.04 18.59 -10.50
CA LYS A 167 -6.77 19.00 -9.89
C LYS A 167 -5.72 17.88 -10.07
N GLU A 168 -4.46 18.15 -9.74
CA GLU A 168 -3.40 17.14 -9.76
C GLU A 168 -2.91 16.92 -8.33
N GLU A 169 -2.94 15.67 -7.86
CA GLU A 169 -2.54 15.32 -6.51
C GLU A 169 -1.03 15.01 -6.47
N LEU A 170 -0.38 15.31 -5.36
CA LEU A 170 0.96 14.81 -5.07
C LEU A 170 0.85 13.41 -4.46
N ILE A 171 1.36 12.41 -5.19
CA ILE A 171 1.38 11.00 -4.79
C ILE A 171 2.79 10.64 -4.38
N ILE A 172 2.97 9.99 -3.22
CA ILE A 172 4.30 9.60 -2.71
C ILE A 172 4.28 8.16 -2.22
N THR A 173 5.11 7.32 -2.83
CA THR A 173 5.39 5.94 -2.39
C THR A 173 6.59 5.97 -1.43
N TYR A 174 6.34 5.81 -0.14
CA TYR A 174 7.36 5.81 0.91
C TYR A 174 7.57 4.39 1.49
N SER A 175 8.71 3.80 1.18
CA SER A 175 9.06 2.40 1.51
C SER A 175 10.34 2.24 2.34
N THR A 176 11.14 3.29 2.51
CA THR A 176 12.39 3.31 3.30
C THR A 176 12.13 3.37 4.81
N THR A 177 11.53 2.29 5.33
CA THR A 177 11.17 2.10 6.74
C THR A 177 10.66 0.65 6.94
N TYR A 178 10.37 0.26 8.18
CA TYR A 178 9.71 -1.02 8.49
C TYR A 178 8.29 -1.07 7.91
N THR A 179 7.76 -2.28 7.62
CA THR A 179 6.49 -2.50 6.91
C THR A 179 5.32 -1.63 7.43
N ALA A 180 5.13 -1.54 8.75
CA ALA A 180 4.08 -0.74 9.38
C ALA A 180 4.27 0.79 9.28
N GLY A 181 5.45 1.26 8.88
CA GLY A 181 5.71 2.65 8.52
C GLY A 181 5.63 2.93 7.01
N GLN A 182 5.55 1.90 6.17
CA GLN A 182 5.47 2.06 4.72
C GLN A 182 4.09 2.62 4.34
N ALA A 183 4.06 3.61 3.45
CA ALA A 183 2.83 4.26 3.04
C ALA A 183 2.88 4.71 1.58
N GLU A 184 1.75 4.63 0.88
CA GLU A 184 1.42 5.54 -0.20
C GLU A 184 0.59 6.69 0.36
N LEU A 185 0.93 7.91 -0.06
CA LEU A 185 0.35 9.16 0.42
C LEU A 185 -0.20 9.95 -0.76
N VAL A 186 -1.43 10.42 -0.63
CA VAL A 186 -2.07 11.31 -1.59
C VAL A 186 -2.31 12.66 -0.92
N TYR A 187 -1.82 13.72 -1.54
CA TYR A 187 -1.93 15.09 -1.07
C TYR A 187 -2.54 16.01 -2.13
N GLY A 188 -3.77 16.45 -1.92
CA GLY A 188 -4.36 17.56 -2.67
C GLY A 188 -3.88 18.92 -2.15
N TYR A 189 -4.11 19.96 -2.95
CA TYR A 189 -3.73 21.33 -2.61
C TYR A 189 -4.93 22.18 -2.14
N ASP A 190 -4.87 22.65 -0.90
CA ASP A 190 -5.86 23.56 -0.33
C ASP A 190 -5.52 25.02 -0.69
N ASN A 191 -6.18 25.51 -1.73
CA ASN A 191 -6.11 26.91 -2.18
C ASN A 191 -6.47 27.95 -1.11
N THR A 192 -7.25 27.59 -0.08
CA THR A 192 -7.66 28.49 1.00
C THR A 192 -6.55 28.67 2.04
N LEU A 193 -5.82 27.59 2.33
CA LEU A 193 -4.72 27.59 3.29
C LEU A 193 -3.35 27.85 2.64
N GLY A 194 -3.22 27.60 1.33
CA GLY A 194 -1.96 27.65 0.61
C GLY A 194 -1.03 26.47 0.94
N THR A 195 -1.59 25.35 1.39
CA THR A 195 -0.87 24.16 1.89
C THR A 195 -1.46 22.89 1.29
N VAL A 196 -0.83 21.74 1.52
CA VAL A 196 -1.42 20.44 1.19
C VAL A 196 -2.41 19.95 2.25
N LYS A 197 -3.29 19.03 1.84
CA LYS A 197 -4.20 18.25 2.69
C LYS A 197 -4.03 16.76 2.35
N GLU A 198 -3.94 15.91 3.37
CA GLU A 198 -3.86 14.45 3.18
C GLU A 198 -5.25 13.90 2.82
N GLU A 199 -5.34 13.22 1.68
CA GLU A 199 -6.59 12.67 1.13
C GLU A 199 -6.68 11.16 1.31
N LEU A 200 -5.54 10.49 1.21
CA LEU A 200 -5.37 9.06 1.44
C LEU A 200 -3.99 8.77 2.05
N ARG A 201 -3.98 7.82 2.99
CA ARG A 201 -2.78 7.16 3.50
C ARG A 201 -3.09 5.67 3.63
N ALA A 202 -2.37 4.85 2.86
CA ALA A 202 -2.59 3.39 2.74
C ALA A 202 -1.22 2.67 2.65
N TYR A 203 -1.15 1.35 2.85
CA TYR A 203 0.06 0.57 2.59
C TYR A 203 0.39 0.58 1.09
N PRO A 204 1.64 0.76 0.62
CA PRO A 204 1.96 1.20 -0.75
C PRO A 204 1.75 0.21 -1.91
N ASN A 205 0.87 -0.79 -1.76
CA ASN A 205 0.48 -1.70 -2.82
C ASN A 205 -0.91 -1.34 -3.37
N LEU A 206 -0.99 -0.17 -4.03
CA LEU A 206 -2.25 0.41 -4.53
C LEU A 206 -2.47 0.13 -6.02
N THR A 207 -3.74 0.04 -6.41
CA THR A 207 -4.19 0.25 -7.78
C THR A 207 -5.28 1.34 -7.81
N TYR A 208 -5.03 2.38 -8.59
CA TYR A 208 -5.96 3.49 -8.83
C TYR A 208 -6.87 3.20 -10.03
N TYR A 209 -8.13 3.62 -9.98
CA TYR A 209 -9.13 3.42 -11.03
C TYR A 209 -9.81 4.74 -11.43
N ASP A 210 -10.13 4.90 -12.72
CA ASP A 210 -10.65 6.14 -13.34
C ASP A 210 -12.07 6.58 -12.93
N ASN A 211 -12.65 5.95 -11.92
CA ASN A 211 -13.87 6.36 -11.23
C ASN A 211 -13.62 6.82 -9.77
N GLY A 212 -12.36 7.08 -9.40
CA GLY A 212 -11.97 7.48 -8.05
C GLY A 212 -12.01 6.33 -7.04
N VAL A 213 -12.01 5.07 -7.50
CA VAL A 213 -11.80 3.90 -6.61
C VAL A 213 -10.31 3.60 -6.48
N VAL A 214 -9.89 3.21 -5.28
CA VAL A 214 -8.55 2.70 -5.00
C VAL A 214 -8.65 1.32 -4.36
N GLU A 215 -7.81 0.39 -4.80
CA GLU A 215 -7.66 -0.95 -4.24
C GLU A 215 -6.27 -1.06 -3.60
N GLU A 216 -6.22 -1.15 -2.27
CA GLU A 216 -5.00 -1.42 -1.49
C GLU A 216 -4.92 -2.93 -1.21
N GLN A 217 -3.86 -3.59 -1.66
CA GLN A 217 -3.55 -4.94 -1.18
C GLN A 217 -2.90 -4.84 0.21
N MET A 218 -3.45 -5.57 1.20
CA MET A 218 -2.99 -5.47 2.58
C MET A 218 -1.50 -5.87 2.73
N SER A 219 -0.82 -5.29 3.71
CA SER A 219 0.61 -5.55 4.00
C SER A 219 0.93 -7.02 4.32
N HIS A 220 -0.06 -7.78 4.80
CA HIS A 220 0.04 -9.19 5.14
C HIS A 220 -1.21 -9.94 4.68
N ASN A 221 -1.04 -11.20 4.28
CA ASN A 221 -2.16 -12.11 4.08
C ASN A 221 -2.50 -12.81 5.40
N HIS A 222 -3.52 -12.30 6.09
CA HIS A 222 -4.11 -12.92 7.29
C HIS A 222 -5.27 -13.88 6.94
N GLY A 223 -5.58 -14.00 5.66
CA GLY A 223 -6.70 -14.75 5.14
C GLY A 223 -6.52 -16.26 5.16
N MET A 224 -7.63 -16.96 4.98
CA MET A 224 -7.67 -18.43 4.93
C MET A 224 -7.76 -18.94 3.48
N ALA A 225 -7.39 -18.11 2.51
CA ALA A 225 -7.43 -18.39 1.07
C ALA A 225 -6.04 -18.31 0.38
N ALA A 226 -4.97 -18.57 1.12
CA ALA A 226 -3.60 -18.43 0.62
C ALA A 226 -3.21 -19.39 -0.54
N ASP A 227 -4.03 -20.41 -0.83
CA ASP A 227 -3.89 -21.29 -2.01
C ASP A 227 -4.83 -20.93 -3.17
N GLY A 228 -5.85 -20.09 -2.94
CA GLY A 228 -6.93 -19.76 -3.87
C GLY A 228 -6.68 -18.54 -4.76
N ASP A 229 -5.41 -18.17 -4.97
CA ASP A 229 -4.98 -16.94 -5.69
C ASP A 229 -5.67 -15.65 -5.18
N PHE A 230 -5.94 -15.59 -3.87
CA PHE A 230 -6.59 -14.45 -3.22
C PHE A 230 -5.64 -13.77 -2.22
N TRP A 231 -5.53 -12.45 -2.35
CA TRP A 231 -4.82 -11.60 -1.40
C TRP A 231 -5.81 -10.59 -0.78
N PRO A 232 -5.90 -10.49 0.57
CA PRO A 232 -6.79 -9.54 1.23
C PRO A 232 -6.54 -8.09 0.80
N TYR A 233 -7.60 -7.31 0.65
CA TYR A 233 -7.51 -5.95 0.13
C TYR A 233 -8.54 -5.00 0.76
N ILE A 234 -8.31 -3.69 0.64
CA ILE A 234 -9.23 -2.63 1.07
C ILE A 234 -9.63 -1.83 -0.17
N LEU A 235 -10.92 -1.54 -0.31
CA LEU A 235 -11.41 -0.60 -1.32
C LEU A 235 -11.71 0.75 -0.68
N TYR A 236 -11.33 1.81 -1.38
CA TYR A 236 -11.64 3.19 -1.06
C TYR A 236 -12.40 3.85 -2.21
N GLN A 237 -13.23 4.84 -1.89
CA GLN A 237 -13.93 5.70 -2.85
C GLN A 237 -13.59 7.16 -2.55
N TYR A 238 -13.14 7.90 -3.56
CA TYR A 238 -13.02 9.35 -3.48
C TYR A 238 -14.38 10.02 -3.25
N ASN A 239 -14.43 10.92 -2.27
CA ASN A 239 -15.60 11.68 -1.87
C ASN A 239 -15.40 13.17 -2.15
N LYS A 240 -16.14 13.69 -3.14
CA LYS A 240 -16.09 15.09 -3.61
C LYS A 240 -16.61 16.13 -2.61
N GLU A 241 -17.27 15.73 -1.52
CA GLU A 241 -17.73 16.67 -0.47
C GLU A 241 -16.66 16.90 0.60
N THR A 242 -15.85 15.88 0.90
CA THR A 242 -14.74 15.93 1.87
C THR A 242 -13.38 16.10 1.21
N ASP A 243 -13.30 15.89 -0.11
CA ASP A 243 -12.09 15.97 -0.92
C ASP A 243 -11.03 14.97 -0.42
N CYS A 244 -11.48 13.74 -0.11
CA CYS A 244 -10.69 12.68 0.51
C CYS A 244 -11.24 11.29 0.12
N TYR A 245 -10.48 10.24 0.40
CA TYR A 245 -10.89 8.84 0.17
C TYR A 245 -11.54 8.22 1.41
N ASP A 246 -12.79 7.76 1.27
CA ASP A 246 -13.53 7.02 2.30
C ASP A 246 -13.38 5.50 2.08
N VAL A 247 -13.27 4.72 3.16
CA VAL A 247 -13.23 3.25 3.08
C VAL A 247 -14.61 2.71 2.66
N ILE A 248 -14.66 1.93 1.57
CA ILE A 248 -15.81 1.12 1.19
C ILE A 248 -15.87 -0.10 2.11
N ALA A 249 -14.88 -0.99 1.98
CA ALA A 249 -14.79 -2.25 2.73
C ALA A 249 -13.37 -2.82 2.72
N SER A 250 -13.06 -3.60 3.76
CA SER A 250 -11.99 -4.59 3.71
C SER A 250 -12.55 -5.89 3.13
N VAL A 251 -11.74 -6.68 2.43
CA VAL A 251 -12.14 -7.95 1.81
C VAL A 251 -11.12 -9.04 2.12
N ASP A 252 -11.63 -10.18 2.58
CA ASP A 252 -10.85 -11.41 2.78
C ASP A 252 -11.62 -12.61 2.19
N ALA A 253 -10.99 -13.79 2.14
CA ALA A 253 -11.57 -15.03 1.68
C ALA A 253 -11.10 -16.24 2.49
N TRP A 254 -11.87 -17.32 2.42
CA TRP A 254 -11.51 -18.62 2.96
C TRP A 254 -11.63 -19.68 1.87
N SER A 255 -10.53 -20.39 1.64
CA SER A 255 -10.44 -21.61 0.83
C SER A 255 -10.53 -22.84 1.72
N ARG A 256 -11.51 -23.70 1.44
CA ARG A 256 -11.65 -25.01 2.09
C ARG A 256 -10.46 -25.93 1.83
N THR A 257 -9.80 -25.81 0.68
CA THR A 257 -8.62 -26.62 0.35
C THR A 257 -7.39 -26.21 1.15
N TYR A 258 -7.31 -24.95 1.57
CA TYR A 258 -6.29 -24.49 2.51
C TYR A 258 -6.56 -25.02 3.92
N ARG A 259 -7.80 -24.87 4.40
CA ARG A 259 -8.23 -25.24 5.76
C ARG A 259 -9.71 -25.61 5.81
N GLU A 260 -10.03 -26.74 6.44
CA GLU A 260 -11.42 -27.11 6.78
C GLU A 260 -11.95 -26.42 8.05
N GLU A 261 -11.08 -25.83 8.87
CA GLU A 261 -11.41 -25.13 10.12
C GLU A 261 -10.67 -23.78 10.26
N ASP A 262 -11.35 -22.78 10.84
CA ASP A 262 -10.76 -21.47 11.15
C ASP A 262 -9.75 -21.52 12.31
N TYR A 263 -9.19 -20.38 12.69
CA TYR A 263 -8.24 -20.30 13.80
C TYR A 263 -8.84 -20.59 15.19
N ASP A 264 -10.17 -20.54 15.34
CA ASP A 264 -10.91 -20.90 16.56
C ASP A 264 -11.43 -22.36 16.54
N GLY A 265 -11.25 -23.09 15.43
CA GLY A 265 -11.79 -24.44 15.23
C GLY A 265 -13.26 -24.49 14.79
N LYS A 266 -13.80 -23.40 14.20
CA LYS A 266 -15.11 -23.43 13.53
C LYS A 266 -14.94 -24.05 12.14
N PRO A 267 -15.87 -24.90 11.66
CA PRO A 267 -15.77 -25.50 10.33
C PRO A 267 -16.03 -24.49 9.21
N PHE A 268 -15.51 -24.77 8.02
CA PHE A 268 -15.82 -24.06 6.78
C PHE A 268 -17.35 -23.99 6.53
N PRO A 269 -17.92 -22.83 6.13
CA PRO A 269 -19.35 -22.63 5.93
C PRO A 269 -19.86 -23.26 4.61
N GLU A 270 -19.94 -24.59 4.58
CA GLU A 270 -20.42 -25.40 3.44
C GLU A 270 -21.89 -25.10 3.05
N ASP A 271 -22.66 -24.40 3.89
CA ASP A 271 -24.01 -23.94 3.56
C ASP A 271 -24.06 -22.58 2.84
N VAL A 272 -22.93 -21.87 2.78
CA VAL A 272 -22.74 -20.59 2.05
C VAL A 272 -22.13 -20.84 0.67
N ASP A 273 -21.18 -21.77 0.56
CA ASP A 273 -20.55 -22.27 -0.67
C ASP A 273 -21.61 -22.95 -1.58
N ALA A 274 -22.29 -22.14 -2.39
CA ALA A 274 -23.50 -22.55 -3.09
C ALA A 274 -23.24 -23.16 -4.47
N ASP A 275 -22.08 -22.88 -5.09
CA ASP A 275 -21.62 -23.54 -6.31
C ASP A 275 -20.70 -24.76 -6.06
N GLY A 276 -20.15 -24.87 -4.84
CA GLY A 276 -19.37 -26.02 -4.38
C GLY A 276 -17.90 -25.96 -4.79
N ASP A 277 -17.36 -24.79 -5.13
CA ASP A 277 -15.95 -24.61 -5.48
C ASP A 277 -15.00 -24.61 -4.25
N GLY A 278 -15.56 -24.46 -3.04
CA GLY A 278 -14.81 -24.44 -1.79
C GLY A 278 -14.28 -23.07 -1.38
N MET A 279 -14.77 -21.97 -1.97
CA MET A 279 -14.40 -20.59 -1.63
C MET A 279 -15.57 -19.82 -1.03
N VAL A 280 -15.30 -19.02 0.01
CA VAL A 280 -16.22 -17.98 0.48
C VAL A 280 -15.48 -16.68 0.75
N TYR A 281 -16.21 -15.56 0.70
CA TYR A 281 -15.66 -14.21 0.79
C TYR A 281 -16.26 -13.44 1.96
N TYR A 282 -15.45 -12.60 2.60
CA TYR A 282 -15.84 -11.72 3.70
C TYR A 282 -15.77 -10.27 3.24
N ILE A 283 -16.90 -9.57 3.22
CA ILE A 283 -16.99 -8.16 2.82
C ILE A 283 -17.28 -7.34 4.08
N MET A 284 -16.29 -6.56 4.51
CA MET A 284 -16.26 -5.88 5.80
C MET A 284 -16.41 -4.37 5.61
N GLU A 285 -17.65 -3.91 5.45
CA GLU A 285 -17.99 -2.51 5.20
C GLU A 285 -17.45 -1.55 6.27
N GLY A 286 -17.04 -0.34 5.83
CA GLY A 286 -16.46 0.68 6.71
C GLY A 286 -15.10 0.29 7.32
N GLY A 287 -14.44 -0.75 6.79
CA GLY A 287 -13.11 -1.20 7.20
C GLY A 287 -13.05 -1.99 8.51
N THR A 288 -14.19 -2.31 9.15
CA THR A 288 -14.15 -3.03 10.43
C THR A 288 -13.84 -4.52 10.19
N TYR A 289 -12.59 -4.93 10.43
CA TYR A 289 -12.17 -6.31 10.16
C TYR A 289 -12.86 -7.33 11.09
N ALA A 290 -13.91 -7.96 10.58
CA ALA A 290 -14.71 -8.97 11.26
C ALA A 290 -15.11 -10.06 10.26
N LEU A 291 -14.58 -11.26 10.42
CA LEU A 291 -14.86 -12.42 9.55
C LEU A 291 -16.23 -13.05 9.89
N GLU A 292 -17.29 -12.27 9.68
CA GLU A 292 -18.69 -12.64 9.91
C GLU A 292 -19.49 -12.57 8.61
N ASN A 293 -20.58 -13.35 8.53
CA ASN A 293 -21.52 -13.34 7.39
C ASN A 293 -20.84 -13.50 6.01
N PRO A 294 -20.07 -14.59 5.78
CA PRO A 294 -19.45 -14.83 4.49
C PRO A 294 -20.49 -14.98 3.37
N VAL A 295 -20.07 -14.69 2.15
CA VAL A 295 -20.88 -14.81 0.93
C VAL A 295 -20.20 -15.70 -0.11
N ASP A 296 -21.03 -16.26 -0.99
CA ASP A 296 -20.62 -17.05 -2.15
C ASP A 296 -19.94 -16.19 -3.23
N GLY A 297 -19.16 -16.82 -4.12
CA GLY A 297 -18.44 -16.14 -5.20
C GLY A 297 -19.33 -15.31 -6.12
N ALA A 298 -20.56 -15.75 -6.37
CA ALA A 298 -21.52 -15.01 -7.19
C ALA A 298 -21.98 -13.68 -6.54
N GLU A 299 -22.18 -13.66 -5.22
CA GLU A 299 -22.58 -12.45 -4.49
C GLU A 299 -21.39 -11.50 -4.32
N TYR A 300 -20.21 -12.04 -3.99
CA TYR A 300 -18.96 -11.28 -3.97
C TYR A 300 -18.66 -10.60 -5.32
N GLN A 301 -18.79 -11.31 -6.44
CA GLN A 301 -18.56 -10.72 -7.76
C GLN A 301 -19.58 -9.63 -8.10
N LEU A 302 -20.86 -9.78 -7.70
CA LEU A 302 -21.88 -8.74 -7.87
C LEU A 302 -21.57 -7.49 -7.06
N TRP A 303 -21.13 -7.65 -5.81
CA TRP A 303 -20.67 -6.54 -4.97
C TRP A 303 -19.44 -5.85 -5.59
N ARG A 304 -18.41 -6.61 -5.98
CA ARG A 304 -17.18 -6.04 -6.57
C ARG A 304 -17.45 -5.35 -7.91
N ASP A 305 -18.32 -5.91 -8.75
CA ASP A 305 -18.77 -5.29 -9.99
C ASP A 305 -19.45 -3.93 -9.75
N SER A 306 -20.14 -3.73 -8.62
CA SER A 306 -20.83 -2.46 -8.35
C SER A 306 -19.87 -1.27 -8.23
N TYR A 307 -18.61 -1.50 -7.87
CA TYR A 307 -17.53 -0.50 -7.80
C TYR A 307 -16.57 -0.55 -8.99
N MET A 308 -16.30 -1.75 -9.54
CA MET A 308 -15.19 -1.98 -10.48
C MET A 308 -15.61 -2.17 -11.94
N LYS A 309 -16.89 -2.39 -12.24
CA LYS A 309 -17.34 -2.80 -13.57
C LYS A 309 -17.20 -1.68 -14.60
N GLY A 310 -16.32 -1.90 -15.59
CA GLY A 310 -16.07 -0.94 -16.67
C GLY A 310 -15.09 0.18 -16.33
N THR A 311 -14.52 0.16 -15.11
CA THR A 311 -13.41 1.03 -14.71
C THR A 311 -12.12 0.64 -15.45
N ARG A 312 -11.16 1.57 -15.49
CA ARG A 312 -9.83 1.36 -16.04
C ARG A 312 -8.79 1.72 -14.99
N ARG A 313 -7.75 0.88 -14.87
CA ARG A 313 -6.59 1.17 -14.03
C ARG A 313 -5.86 2.40 -14.57
N ILE A 314 -5.53 3.32 -13.67
CA ILE A 314 -4.70 4.48 -13.95
C ILE A 314 -3.23 4.04 -13.88
N GLN A 315 -2.45 4.34 -14.91
CA GLN A 315 -1.01 4.13 -14.90
C GLN A 315 -0.30 5.41 -14.42
N VAL A 316 -0.09 5.52 -13.11
CA VAL A 316 0.70 6.62 -12.53
C VAL A 316 2.15 6.48 -12.98
N SER A 317 2.78 7.60 -13.34
CA SER A 317 4.14 7.67 -13.89
C SER A 317 5.12 8.16 -12.82
N TYR A 318 5.42 7.29 -11.86
CA TYR A 318 6.31 7.59 -10.75
C TYR A 318 7.75 7.88 -11.18
N ILE A 319 8.39 8.84 -10.51
CA ILE A 319 9.81 9.15 -10.60
C ILE A 319 10.45 9.08 -9.22
N LYS A 320 11.76 8.85 -9.15
CA LYS A 320 12.49 8.76 -7.87
C LYS A 320 12.46 10.07 -7.09
N LEU A 321 12.39 9.99 -5.77
CA LEU A 321 12.48 11.10 -4.84
C LEU A 321 13.93 11.62 -4.74
N THR A 322 14.44 12.29 -5.78
CA THR A 322 15.76 12.93 -5.78
C THR A 322 15.64 14.45 -5.88
N PRO A 323 16.61 15.25 -5.38
CA PRO A 323 16.58 16.70 -5.54
C PRO A 323 16.47 17.12 -7.02
N ASP A 324 17.20 16.44 -7.92
CA ASP A 324 17.13 16.70 -9.35
C ASP A 324 15.70 16.54 -9.89
N ASN A 325 14.98 15.48 -9.51
CA ASN A 325 13.60 15.23 -9.92
C ASN A 325 12.62 16.21 -9.27
N ILE A 326 12.77 16.50 -7.96
CA ILE A 326 11.94 17.48 -7.24
C ILE A 326 11.98 18.84 -7.95
N TYR A 327 13.17 19.28 -8.38
CA TYR A 327 13.34 20.55 -9.07
C TYR A 327 12.90 20.55 -10.54
N THR A 328 12.55 19.41 -11.16
CA THR A 328 11.90 19.40 -12.48
C THR A 328 10.45 19.89 -12.48
N LEU A 329 9.83 20.02 -11.29
CA LEU A 329 8.47 20.52 -11.16
C LEU A 329 8.36 22.05 -11.37
N ARG A 330 9.49 22.79 -11.35
CA ARG A 330 9.55 24.27 -11.33
C ARG A 330 9.29 24.96 -12.67
#